data_AF-A0A6N9EMD9-F1
#
_entry.id   AF-A0A6N9EMD9-F1
#
_cell.length_a   1.000
_cell.length_b   1.000
_cell.length_c   1.000
_cell.angle_alpha   90.00
_cell.angle_beta   90.00
_cell.angle_gamma   90.00
#
_symmetry.space_group_name_H-M   'P 1'
#
loop_
_entity.id
_entity.type
_entity.pdbx_description
1 polymer ?
#
loop_
_entity_poly.entity_id
_entity_poly.type
_entity_poly.pdbx_seq_one_letter_code
_entity_poly.pdbx_strand_id
1 'polypeptide(L)'
;RIVVFPYFLFSGVLVSRIHRAVDRVAADHPQLDIRKAPYLSDHPLVLDTFRARAQEALEGDNAMNCALCKYRTQVLGFENEYGAPQTSHHHHHEGLGEACTLCHGDCTGACEEDVKAKARHHVHHH
;
A
#
# COMPACT_ATOMS: atom_id res chain seq x y z
N ARG A 1 -16.57 -9.38 -17.26
CA ARG A 1 -16.32 -8.06 -16.63
C ARG A 1 -15.31 -8.25 -15.52
N ILE A 2 -14.27 -7.42 -15.49
CA ILE A 2 -13.19 -7.43 -14.49
C ILE A 2 -13.21 -6.07 -13.78
N VAL A 3 -13.17 -6.07 -12.45
CA VAL A 3 -13.06 -4.83 -11.67
C VAL A 3 -11.72 -4.85 -10.96
N VAL A 4 -10.96 -3.77 -11.11
CA VAL A 4 -9.70 -3.55 -10.40
C VAL A 4 -9.95 -2.53 -9.31
N PHE A 5 -9.86 -2.99 -8.06
CA PHE A 5 -10.14 -2.19 -6.87
C PHE A 5 -8.88 -2.13 -5.99
N PRO A 6 -8.16 -1.00 -5.97
CA PRO A 6 -6.99 -0.83 -5.12
C PRO A 6 -7.38 -0.81 -3.64
N TYR A 7 -6.93 -1.81 -2.87
CA TYR A 7 -7.21 -1.91 -1.44
C TYR A 7 -6.24 -1.05 -0.62
N PHE A 8 -6.27 0.27 -0.88
CA PHE A 8 -5.43 1.29 -0.26
C PHE A 8 -6.29 2.38 0.40
N LEU A 9 -5.88 2.85 1.58
CA LEU A 9 -6.56 3.96 2.26
C LEU A 9 -6.20 5.33 1.67
N PHE A 10 -5.03 5.45 1.03
CA PHE A 10 -4.52 6.70 0.50
C PHE A 10 -4.19 6.59 -0.99
N SER A 11 -4.22 7.75 -1.66
CA SER A 11 -3.68 7.90 -3.02
C SER A 11 -2.14 7.81 -3.01
N GLY A 12 -1.54 7.88 -4.20
CA GLY A 12 -0.09 7.97 -4.37
C GLY A 12 0.43 7.15 -5.54
N VAL A 13 1.75 6.96 -5.55
CA VAL A 13 2.50 6.32 -6.65
C VAL A 13 1.97 4.90 -6.95
N LEU A 14 1.62 4.13 -5.92
CA LEU A 14 1.16 2.75 -6.10
C LEU A 14 -0.20 2.69 -6.81
N VAL A 15 -1.18 3.49 -6.37
CA VAL A 15 -2.51 3.57 -7.01
C VAL A 15 -2.38 4.03 -8.46
N SER A 16 -1.55 5.06 -8.71
CA SER A 16 -1.25 5.55 -10.06
C SER A 16 -0.68 4.47 -10.98
N ARG A 17 0.32 3.71 -10.49
CA ARG A 17 0.93 2.60 -11.24
C ARG A 17 -0.05 1.48 -11.53
N ILE A 18 -0.92 1.13 -10.58
CA ILE A 18 -1.97 0.12 -10.79
C ILE A 18 -2.89 0.56 -11.92
N HIS A 19 -3.45 1.78 -11.86
CA HIS A 19 -4.35 2.26 -12.90
C HIS A 19 -3.70 2.34 -14.28
N ARG A 20 -2.45 2.80 -14.37
CA ARG A 20 -1.69 2.80 -15.64
C ARG A 20 -1.43 1.38 -16.16
N ALA A 21 -1.17 0.42 -15.27
CA ALA A 21 -1.03 -0.98 -15.68
C ALA A 21 -2.35 -1.54 -16.22
N VAL A 22 -3.47 -1.21 -15.56
CA VAL A 22 -4.81 -1.56 -16.05
C VAL A 22 -5.08 -0.96 -17.43
N ASP A 23 -4.70 0.30 -17.66
CA ASP A 23 -4.89 0.96 -18.96
C ASP A 23 -4.11 0.27 -20.08
N ARG A 24 -2.87 -0.19 -19.82
CA ARG A 24 -2.11 -0.99 -20.78
C ARG A 24 -2.80 -2.33 -21.10
N VAL A 25 -3.21 -3.05 -20.06
CA VAL A 25 -3.91 -4.34 -20.22
C VAL A 25 -5.24 -4.17 -20.98
N ALA A 26 -5.98 -3.10 -20.72
CA ALA A 26 -7.22 -2.81 -21.43
C ALA A 26 -6.97 -2.50 -22.92
N ALA A 27 -5.87 -1.82 -23.25
CA ALA A 27 -5.48 -1.55 -24.63
C ALA A 27 -5.07 -2.83 -25.39
N ASP A 28 -4.35 -3.74 -24.71
CA ASP A 28 -3.92 -5.03 -25.28
C ASP A 28 -5.09 -6.04 -25.43
N HIS A 29 -6.19 -5.83 -24.69
CA HIS A 29 -7.34 -6.73 -24.63
C HIS A 29 -8.70 -5.98 -24.74
N PRO A 30 -9.01 -5.33 -25.87
CA PRO A 30 -10.20 -4.49 -26.03
C PRO A 30 -11.53 -5.23 -25.91
N GLN A 31 -11.52 -6.56 -26.04
CA GLN A 31 -12.69 -7.42 -25.83
C GLN A 31 -13.08 -7.58 -24.35
N LEU A 32 -12.20 -7.23 -23.41
CA LEU A 32 -12.45 -7.35 -21.97
C LEU A 32 -13.06 -6.07 -21.41
N ASP A 33 -14.20 -6.20 -20.72
CA ASP A 33 -14.79 -5.10 -19.95
C ASP A 33 -14.05 -4.95 -18.60
N ILE A 34 -12.97 -4.16 -18.57
CA ILE A 34 -12.17 -3.86 -17.38
C ILE A 34 -12.55 -2.49 -16.81
N ARG A 35 -12.90 -2.44 -15.51
CA ARG A 35 -13.30 -1.20 -14.81
C ARG A 35 -12.36 -0.92 -13.64
N LYS A 36 -11.85 0.30 -13.57
CA LYS A 36 -11.08 0.81 -12.42
C LYS A 36 -12.06 1.36 -11.39
N ALA A 37 -11.97 0.87 -10.15
CA ALA A 37 -12.67 1.44 -9.01
C ALA A 37 -11.75 2.45 -8.27
N PRO A 38 -12.31 3.41 -7.52
CA PRO A 38 -11.50 4.24 -6.62
C PRO A 38 -10.82 3.38 -5.55
N TYR A 39 -9.79 3.90 -4.89
CA TYR A 39 -9.23 3.28 -3.69
C TYR A 39 -10.19 3.45 -2.49
N LEU A 40 -9.94 2.78 -1.35
CA LEU A 40 -10.89 2.77 -0.22
C LEU A 40 -11.20 4.16 0.32
N SER A 41 -10.18 5.01 0.50
CA SER A 41 -10.32 6.35 1.04
C SER A 41 -11.12 6.35 2.36
N ASP A 42 -11.98 7.33 2.53
CA ASP A 42 -12.95 7.61 3.57
C ASP A 42 -14.31 6.93 3.33
N HIS A 43 -14.35 5.79 2.63
CA HIS A 43 -15.58 5.03 2.44
C HIS A 43 -16.29 4.80 3.80
N PRO A 44 -17.62 4.98 3.92
CA PRO A 44 -18.33 4.93 5.20
C PRO A 44 -18.03 3.68 6.02
N LEU A 45 -18.04 2.50 5.39
CA LEU A 45 -17.72 1.23 6.06
C LEU A 45 -16.28 1.15 6.59
N VAL A 46 -15.33 1.85 5.97
CA VAL A 46 -13.95 1.96 6.45
C VAL A 46 -13.92 2.82 7.70
N LEU A 47 -14.61 3.96 7.69
CA LEU A 47 -14.73 4.84 8.86
C LEU A 47 -15.42 4.14 10.03
N ASP A 48 -16.48 3.37 9.76
CA ASP A 48 -17.17 2.55 10.76
C ASP A 48 -16.24 1.49 11.35
N THR A 49 -15.40 0.87 10.52
CA THR A 49 -14.37 -0.09 10.98
C THR A 49 -13.36 0.61 11.90
N PHE A 50 -12.85 1.78 11.52
CA PHE A 50 -11.94 2.56 12.37
C PHE A 50 -12.58 2.95 13.70
N ARG A 51 -13.85 3.37 13.68
CA ARG A 51 -14.61 3.72 14.88
C ARG A 51 -14.73 2.51 15.81
N ALA A 52 -15.12 1.35 15.29
CA ALA A 52 -15.25 0.12 16.08
C ALA A 52 -13.91 -0.27 16.72
N ARG A 53 -12.82 -0.27 15.94
CA ARG A 53 -11.47 -0.56 16.46
C ARG A 53 -11.00 0.43 17.52
N ALA A 54 -11.33 1.72 17.37
CA ALA A 54 -11.01 2.74 18.36
C ALA A 54 -11.77 2.53 19.68
N GLN A 55 -13.05 2.15 19.60
CA GLN A 55 -13.86 1.83 20.78
C GLN A 55 -13.32 0.59 21.51
N GLU A 56 -13.02 -0.49 20.79
CA GLU A 56 -12.43 -1.71 21.36
C GLU A 56 -11.10 -1.42 22.08
N ALA A 57 -10.27 -0.54 21.50
CA ALA A 57 -9.01 -0.14 22.13
C ALA A 57 -9.21 0.62 23.45
N LEU A 58 -10.28 1.40 23.57
CA LEU A 58 -10.63 2.11 24.80
C LEU A 58 -11.24 1.18 25.86
N GLU A 59 -12.00 0.18 25.43
CA GLU A 59 -12.71 -0.77 26.31
C GLU A 59 -11.84 -1.96 26.74
N GLY A 60 -10.66 -2.15 26.12
CA GLY A 60 -9.72 -3.23 26.44
C GLY A 60 -10.07 -4.58 25.81
N ASP A 61 -11.05 -4.60 24.90
CA ASP A 61 -11.43 -5.78 24.11
C ASP A 61 -10.81 -5.75 22.70
N ASN A 62 -9.67 -5.07 22.55
CA ASN A 62 -8.95 -5.06 21.29
C ASN A 62 -8.33 -6.44 21.04
N ALA A 63 -9.08 -7.28 20.31
CA ALA A 63 -8.52 -8.42 19.62
C ALA A 63 -7.53 -7.89 18.59
N MET A 64 -6.27 -7.69 19.01
CA MET A 64 -5.12 -7.41 18.16
C MET A 64 -4.97 -8.62 17.24
N ASN A 65 -5.76 -8.62 16.15
CA ASN A 65 -5.95 -9.70 15.19
C ASN A 65 -4.74 -9.86 14.26
N CYS A 66 -3.56 -9.71 14.86
CA CYS A 66 -2.22 -10.07 14.46
C CYS A 66 -2.10 -11.54 13.97
N ALA A 67 -3.09 -12.04 13.25
CA ALA A 67 -3.29 -13.39 12.77
C ALA A 67 -2.16 -13.87 11.86
N LEU A 68 -1.28 -12.95 11.44
CA LEU A 68 -0.05 -13.22 10.69
C LEU A 68 1.15 -12.44 11.25
N CYS A 69 1.05 -11.94 12.48
CA CYS A 69 2.14 -11.26 13.14
C CYS A 69 3.11 -12.31 13.69
N LYS A 70 4.36 -12.28 13.22
CA LYS A 70 5.44 -13.15 13.73
C LYS A 70 5.61 -13.11 15.26
N TYR A 71 5.20 -12.03 15.90
CA TYR A 71 5.26 -11.87 17.36
C TYR A 71 4.10 -12.56 18.10
N ARG A 72 2.98 -12.87 17.43
CA ARG A 72 1.73 -13.37 18.06
C ARG A 72 1.21 -14.70 17.50
N THR A 73 1.72 -15.13 16.35
CA THR A 73 1.50 -16.46 15.80
C THR A 73 2.82 -17.07 15.39
N GLN A 74 2.96 -18.39 15.54
CA GLN A 74 4.15 -19.09 15.08
C GLN A 74 4.18 -19.08 13.55
N VAL A 75 5.16 -18.39 12.97
CA VAL A 75 5.42 -18.35 11.53
C VAL A 75 6.75 -19.04 11.27
N LEU A 76 6.80 -19.91 10.25
CA LEU A 76 8.02 -20.60 9.85
C LEU A 76 9.12 -19.58 9.52
N GLY A 77 10.31 -19.77 10.10
CA GLY A 77 11.46 -18.88 9.90
C GLY A 77 11.50 -17.67 10.84
N PHE A 78 10.58 -17.59 11.81
CA PHE A 78 10.51 -16.53 12.82
C PHE A 78 10.31 -17.08 14.25
N GLU A 79 10.78 -18.30 14.50
CA GLU A 79 10.66 -19.02 15.79
C GLU A 79 11.20 -18.21 16.97
N ASN A 80 12.31 -17.50 16.79
CA ASN A 80 12.94 -16.71 17.85
C ASN A 80 12.19 -15.40 18.17
N GLU A 81 11.20 -15.03 17.36
CA GLU A 81 10.45 -13.77 17.51
C GLU A 81 9.06 -13.98 18.09
N TYR A 82 8.59 -15.23 18.19
CA TYR A 82 7.30 -15.55 18.79
C TYR A 82 7.28 -15.17 20.28
N GLY A 83 6.34 -14.30 20.68
CA GLY A 83 6.22 -13.79 22.04
C GLY A 83 7.16 -12.63 22.39
N ALA A 84 8.09 -12.25 21.49
CA ALA A 84 8.94 -11.08 21.71
C ALA A 84 8.13 -9.77 21.63
N PRO A 85 8.57 -8.69 22.31
CA PRO A 85 8.01 -7.36 22.11
C PRO A 85 8.08 -6.96 20.64
N GLN A 86 6.98 -6.45 20.08
CA GLN A 86 6.97 -5.98 18.70
C GLN A 86 7.83 -4.73 18.57
N THR A 87 8.80 -4.78 17.66
CA THR A 87 9.67 -3.65 17.33
C THR A 87 9.33 -3.14 15.93
N SER A 88 9.45 -1.83 15.70
CA SER A 88 9.34 -1.25 14.36
C SER A 88 10.60 -1.57 13.56
N HIS A 89 10.46 -2.25 12.42
CA HIS A 89 11.58 -2.51 11.50
C HIS A 89 11.50 -1.55 10.29
N HIS A 90 10.74 -0.45 10.41
CA HIS A 90 10.36 0.43 9.29
C HIS A 90 11.44 1.44 8.86
N HIS A 91 12.71 1.25 9.24
CA HIS A 91 13.80 2.19 8.92
C HIS A 91 14.16 2.30 7.42
N HIS A 92 13.47 1.58 6.52
CA HIS A 92 13.77 1.56 5.09
C HIS A 92 12.60 1.96 4.17
N HIS A 93 11.47 2.40 4.70
CA HIS A 93 10.27 2.72 3.92
C HIS A 93 9.83 4.19 4.06
N GLU A 94 10.78 5.08 4.28
CA GLU A 94 10.52 6.51 4.15
C GLU A 94 10.53 6.84 2.66
N GLY A 95 9.45 7.47 2.16
CA GLY A 95 9.48 8.09 0.83
C GLY A 95 10.60 9.12 0.74
N LEU A 96 10.78 9.76 -0.42
CA LEU A 96 11.85 10.75 -0.64
C LEU A 96 11.82 11.98 0.29
N GLY A 97 10.91 12.07 1.26
CA GLY A 97 10.75 13.19 2.21
C GLY A 97 10.27 14.49 1.57
N GLU A 98 10.40 14.61 0.25
CA GLU A 98 10.06 15.79 -0.54
C GLU A 98 8.78 15.57 -1.36
N ALA A 99 7.94 16.60 -1.40
CA ALA A 99 6.74 16.59 -2.21
C ALA A 99 7.10 16.62 -3.71
N CYS A 100 6.41 15.81 -4.51
CA CYS A 100 6.56 15.84 -5.96
C CYS A 100 6.00 17.18 -6.50
N THR A 101 6.82 17.93 -7.23
CA THR A 101 6.42 19.20 -7.87
C THR A 101 5.78 19.01 -9.25
N LEU A 102 5.75 17.79 -9.77
CA LEU A 102 5.18 17.45 -11.08
C LEU A 102 3.73 16.94 -10.99
N CYS A 103 3.19 16.79 -9.78
CA CYS A 103 1.83 16.33 -9.53
C CYS A 103 1.18 17.24 -8.46
N HIS A 104 -0.13 17.48 -8.55
CA HIS A 104 -0.89 18.21 -7.52
C HIS A 104 -2.02 17.33 -6.97
N GLY A 105 -1.93 16.98 -5.69
CA GLY A 105 -2.88 16.08 -5.02
C GLY A 105 -2.62 14.61 -5.36
N ASP A 106 -2.96 14.20 -6.58
CA ASP A 106 -2.84 12.81 -7.03
C ASP A 106 -1.61 12.56 -7.90
N CYS A 107 -0.95 11.43 -7.68
CA CYS A 107 0.19 11.04 -8.48
C CYS A 107 -0.24 10.66 -9.90
N THR A 108 0.30 11.34 -10.90
CA THR A 108 0.09 11.02 -12.32
C THR A 108 1.19 10.12 -12.90
N GLY A 109 2.30 9.97 -12.16
CA GLY A 109 3.50 9.29 -12.66
C GLY A 109 4.31 10.14 -13.64
N ALA A 110 4.08 11.46 -13.72
CA ALA A 110 4.79 12.35 -14.66
C ALA A 110 6.32 12.32 -14.49
N CYS A 111 6.82 12.12 -13.27
CA CYS A 111 8.26 12.00 -12.99
C CYS A 111 8.84 10.60 -13.22
N GLU A 112 8.03 9.60 -13.59
CA GLU A 112 8.44 8.20 -13.50
C GLU A 112 9.61 7.84 -14.40
N GLU A 113 9.65 8.39 -15.62
CA GLU A 113 10.76 8.14 -16.55
C GLU A 113 12.05 8.80 -16.08
N ASP A 114 11.98 10.02 -15.54
CA ASP A 114 13.14 10.71 -14.95
C ASP A 114 13.69 9.95 -13.73
N VAL A 115 12.79 9.45 -12.87
CA VAL A 115 13.15 8.65 -11.69
C VAL A 115 13.80 7.33 -12.12
N LYS A 116 13.24 6.63 -13.12
CA LYS A 116 13.83 5.39 -13.67
C LYS A 116 15.20 5.63 -14.29
N ALA A 117 15.38 6.75 -14.99
CA ALA A 117 16.66 7.12 -15.59
C ALA A 117 17.74 7.37 -14.51
N LYS A 118 17.37 8.04 -13.42
CA LYS A 118 18.27 8.30 -12.28
C LYS A 118 18.59 7.04 -11.46
N ALA A 119 17.63 6.15 -11.26
CA ALA A 119 17.82 4.90 -10.51
C ALA A 119 18.85 3.94 -11.13
N ARG A 120 19.12 4.05 -12.44
CA ARG A 120 20.14 3.25 -13.14
C ARG A 120 21.59 3.61 -12.79
N HIS A 121 21.81 4.62 -11.93
CA HIS A 121 23.14 5.08 -11.53
C HIS A 121 23.59 4.62 -10.14
N HIS A 122 22.84 3.73 -9.47
CA HIS A 122 23.36 3.08 -8.27
C HIS A 122 24.38 2.01 -8.66
N VAL A 123 25.64 2.43 -8.72
CA VAL A 123 26.80 1.55 -8.77
C VAL A 123 26.80 0.74 -7.47
N HIS A 124 26.61 -0.57 -7.56
CA HIS A 124 26.90 -1.47 -6.45
C HIS A 124 28.41 -1.42 -6.21
N HIS A 125 28.84 -0.63 -5.23
CA HIS A 125 30.14 -0.83 -4.61
C HIS A 125 30.03 -2.11 -3.76
N HIS A 126 30.62 -3.18 -4.28
CA HIS A 126 30.95 -4.38 -3.52
C HIS A 126 32.07 -4.09 -2.52
#